data_AF-A0AAV1LUP9-F1
#
_entry.id   AF-A0AAV1LUP9-F1
#
_cell.length_a   1.000
_cell.length_b   1.000
_cell.length_c   1.000
_cell.angle_alpha   90.00
_cell.angle_beta   90.00
_cell.angle_gamma   90.00
#
_symmetry.space_group_name_H-M   'P 1'
#
loop_
_entity.id
_entity.type
_entity.pdbx_description
1 polymer ?
#
loop_
_entity_poly.entity_id
_entity_poly.type
_entity_poly.pdbx_seq_one_letter_code
_entity_poly.pdbx_strand_id
1 'polypeptide(L)'
;MGASFVPITIFTVLWGVVGIVCPIFAPKGPNRGIIQVVLMLTAATCWLFWLCAYMAQMNPLIGPRLNNETLIWIAHTWVSFVCTCLHLLVRDFWITRYLNNKHCVTS
;
A
#
# COMPACT_ATOMS: atom_id res chain seq x y z
N MET A 1 2.43 -5.17 -15.29
CA MET A 1 2.53 -6.13 -14.16
C MET A 1 2.50 -5.32 -12.87
N GLY A 2 1.58 -5.64 -11.96
CA GLY A 2 1.08 -4.74 -10.89
C GLY A 2 2.01 -4.49 -9.69
N ALA A 3 3.31 -4.74 -9.82
CA ALA A 3 4.28 -4.40 -8.81
C ALA A 3 4.90 -3.05 -9.17
N SER A 4 4.33 -1.96 -8.66
CA SER A 4 5.04 -0.69 -8.67
C SER A 4 6.24 -0.85 -7.73
N PHE A 5 7.45 -0.91 -8.29
CA PHE A 5 8.68 -1.05 -7.49
C PHE A 5 8.85 0.12 -6.50
N VAL A 6 8.33 1.29 -6.87
CA VAL A 6 8.38 2.54 -6.10
C VAL A 6 7.91 2.38 -4.64
N PRO A 7 6.67 1.97 -4.33
CA PRO A 7 6.22 1.79 -2.95
C PRO A 7 7.05 0.75 -2.18
N ILE A 8 7.46 -0.35 -2.84
CA ILE A 8 8.24 -1.42 -2.19
C ILE A 8 9.58 -0.87 -1.72
N THR A 9 10.30 -0.12 -2.56
CA THR A 9 11.59 0.49 -2.22
C THR A 9 11.46 1.54 -1.11
N ILE A 10 10.43 2.39 -1.15
CA ILE A 10 10.26 3.45 -0.14
C ILE A 10 9.98 2.86 1.25
N PHE A 11 9.05 1.91 1.35
CA PHE A 11 8.68 1.33 2.64
C PHE A 11 9.76 0.39 3.21
N THR A 12 10.53 -0.31 2.37
CA THR A 12 11.69 -1.10 2.83
C THR A 12 12.79 -0.21 3.40
N VAL A 13 13.13 0.90 2.73
CA VAL A 13 14.14 1.84 3.23
C VAL A 13 13.67 2.52 4.52
N LEU A 14 12.42 2.99 4.57
CA LEU A 14 11.86 3.64 5.76
C LEU A 14 11.93 2.73 6.99
N TRP A 15 11.39 1.51 6.90
CA TRP A 15 11.40 0.58 8.04
C TRP A 15 12.78 0.01 8.35
N GLY A 16 13.64 -0.18 7.34
CA GLY A 16 15.04 -0.56 7.53
C GLY A 16 15.82 0.50 8.31
N VAL A 17 15.63 1.78 7.98
CA VAL A 17 16.21 2.90 8.73
C VAL A 17 15.67 2.92 10.16
N VAL A 18 14.36 2.79 10.37
CA VAL A 18 13.78 2.75 11.73
C VAL A 18 14.33 1.57 12.54
N GLY A 19 14.40 0.38 11.95
CA GLY A 19 14.92 -0.82 12.60
C GLY A 19 16.40 -0.79 12.94
N ILE A 20 17.21 0.02 12.26
CA ILE A 20 18.66 0.12 12.48
C ILE A 20 19.02 1.35 13.32
N VAL A 21 18.40 2.50 13.05
CA VAL A 21 18.74 3.79 13.66
C VAL A 21 18.18 3.89 15.08
N CYS A 22 16.93 3.49 15.31
CA CYS A 22 16.29 3.60 16.62
C CYS A 22 16.98 2.77 17.73
N PRO A 23 17.46 1.53 17.49
CA PRO A 23 18.18 0.76 18.50
C PRO A 23 19.56 1.34 18.88
N ILE A 24 20.19 2.12 17.99
CA ILE A 24 21.48 2.77 18.24
C ILE A 24 21.30 3.96 19.19
N PHE A 25 20.23 4.72 19.01
CA PHE A 25 19.89 5.87 19.84
C PHE A 25 19.20 5.52 21.18
N ALA A 26 18.98 4.23 21.47
CA ALA A 26 18.35 3.81 22.71
C ALA A 26 19.16 4.24 23.96
N PRO A 27 18.54 4.94 24.93
CA PRO A 27 19.24 5.46 26.11
C PRO A 27 19.83 4.33 26.95
N LYS A 28 20.98 4.61 27.57
CA LYS A 28 21.71 3.64 28.38
C LYS A 28 20.99 3.46 29.72
N GLY A 29 20.38 2.29 29.92
CA GLY A 29 19.73 1.90 31.17
C GLY A 29 19.79 0.38 31.40
N PRO A 30 19.36 -0.11 32.58
CA PRO A 30 19.41 -1.54 32.93
C PRO A 30 18.66 -2.43 31.92
N ASN A 31 17.58 -1.91 31.34
CA ASN A 31 16.70 -2.62 30.40
C ASN A 31 17.03 -2.32 28.92
N ARG A 32 18.25 -1.86 28.61
CA ARG A 32 18.62 -1.42 27.26
C ARG A 32 18.43 -2.53 26.21
N GLY A 33 18.79 -3.76 26.55
CA GLY A 33 18.63 -4.91 25.64
C GLY A 33 17.18 -5.08 25.21
N ILE A 34 16.25 -5.11 26.17
CA ILE A 34 14.81 -5.29 25.92
C ILE A 34 14.28 -4.19 25.00
N ILE A 35 14.64 -2.94 25.25
CA ILE A 35 14.21 -1.79 24.44
C ILE A 35 14.71 -1.95 22.98
N GLN A 36 15.95 -2.39 22.79
CA GLN A 36 16.49 -2.63 21.45
C GLN A 36 15.75 -3.76 20.72
N VAL A 37 15.46 -4.88 21.41
CA VAL A 37 14.76 -6.01 20.78
C VAL A 37 13.32 -5.65 20.44
N VAL A 38 12.61 -4.93 21.33
CA VAL A 38 11.24 -4.48 21.08
C VAL A 38 11.19 -3.54 19.87
N LEU A 39 12.11 -2.57 19.78
CA LEU A 39 12.17 -1.65 18.62
C LEU A 39 12.47 -2.39 17.31
N MET A 40 13.41 -3.34 17.31
CA MET A 40 13.71 -4.15 16.12
C MET A 40 12.56 -5.07 15.72
N LEU A 41 11.90 -5.72 16.69
CA LEU A 41 10.75 -6.59 16.43
C LEU A 41 9.57 -5.79 15.88
N THR A 42 9.26 -4.63 16.45
CA THR A 42 8.17 -3.77 15.93
C THR A 42 8.46 -3.31 14.51
N ALA A 43 9.69 -2.88 14.20
CA ALA A 43 10.03 -2.50 12.82
C ALA A 43 9.87 -3.67 11.83
N ALA A 44 10.28 -4.88 12.23
CA ALA A 44 10.14 -6.08 11.40
C ALA A 44 8.68 -6.49 11.19
N THR A 45 7.86 -6.50 12.25
CA THR A 45 6.44 -6.90 12.15
C THR A 45 5.62 -5.89 11.37
N CYS A 46 5.85 -4.58 11.56
CA CYS A 46 5.19 -3.53 10.78
C CYS A 46 5.55 -3.61 9.29
N TRP A 47 6.82 -3.90 8.97
CA TRP A 47 7.24 -4.11 7.58
C TRP A 47 6.60 -5.35 6.95
N LEU A 48 6.59 -6.49 7.65
CA LEU A 48 5.97 -7.73 7.18
C LEU A 48 4.45 -7.57 6.99
N PHE A 49 3.76 -6.94 7.94
CA PHE A 49 2.33 -6.68 7.84
C PHE A 49 1.98 -5.86 6.59
N TRP A 50 2.73 -4.77 6.37
CA TRP A 50 2.57 -3.94 5.18
C TRP A 50 2.82 -4.73 3.88
N LEU A 51 3.91 -5.49 3.82
CA LEU A 51 4.28 -6.28 2.64
C LEU A 51 3.20 -7.31 2.31
N CYS A 52 2.68 -8.02 3.31
CA CYS A 52 1.59 -8.99 3.13
C CYS A 52 0.32 -8.32 2.58
N ALA A 53 -0.09 -7.17 3.13
CA ALA A 53 -1.25 -6.42 2.66
C ALA A 53 -1.06 -5.92 1.22
N TYR A 54 0.16 -5.51 0.86
CA TYR A 54 0.51 -5.09 -0.50
C TYR A 54 0.46 -6.27 -1.49
N MET A 55 1.06 -7.41 -1.13
CA MET A 55 1.06 -8.62 -1.97
C MET A 55 -0.36 -9.17 -2.19
N ALA A 56 -1.23 -9.13 -1.19
CA ALA A 56 -2.61 -9.58 -1.30
C ALA A 56 -3.41 -8.83 -2.39
N GLN A 57 -3.02 -7.60 -2.74
CA GLN A 57 -3.71 -6.77 -3.73
C GLN A 57 -3.09 -6.85 -5.14
N MET A 58 -1.95 -7.53 -5.30
CA MET A 58 -1.27 -7.64 -6.61
C MET A 58 -2.02 -8.54 -7.58
N ASN A 59 -2.77 -9.54 -7.10
CA ASN A 59 -3.65 -10.37 -7.92
C ASN A 59 -4.99 -10.60 -7.20
N PRO A 60 -5.92 -9.63 -7.20
CA PRO A 60 -7.21 -9.77 -6.56
C PRO A 60 -8.08 -10.71 -7.39
N LEU A 61 -8.57 -11.79 -6.77
CA LEU A 61 -9.51 -12.72 -7.40
C LEU A 61 -10.97 -12.24 -7.30
N ILE A 62 -11.25 -11.28 -6.41
CA ILE A 62 -12.59 -10.72 -6.19
C ILE A 62 -12.53 -9.20 -6.33
N GLY A 63 -13.37 -8.66 -7.20
CA GLY A 63 -13.63 -7.24 -7.34
C GLY A 63 -14.77 -6.76 -6.43
N PRO A 64 -14.80 -5.47 -6.05
CA PRO A 64 -15.90 -4.91 -5.27
C PRO A 64 -17.21 -4.95 -6.06
N ARG A 65 -18.31 -5.36 -5.40
CA ARG A 65 -19.67 -5.35 -5.97
C ARG A 65 -20.38 -4.08 -5.51
N LEU A 66 -20.63 -3.16 -6.45
CA LEU A 66 -21.31 -1.89 -6.18
C LEU A 66 -22.62 -1.78 -6.97
N ASN A 67 -23.59 -1.08 -6.40
CA ASN A 67 -24.82 -0.71 -7.08
C ASN A 67 -24.54 0.33 -8.17
N ASN A 68 -25.36 0.30 -9.24
CA ASN A 68 -25.17 1.14 -10.43
C ASN A 68 -25.17 2.65 -10.09
N GLU A 69 -26.04 3.08 -9.17
CA GLU A 69 -26.08 4.47 -8.69
C GLU A 69 -24.73 4.92 -8.11
N THR A 70 -24.18 4.13 -7.19
CA THR A 70 -22.88 4.41 -6.55
C THR A 70 -21.73 4.42 -7.57
N LEU A 71 -21.80 3.57 -8.59
CA LEU A 71 -20.80 3.48 -9.66
C LEU A 71 -20.74 4.78 -10.49
N ILE A 72 -21.90 5.36 -10.80
CA ILE A 72 -22.01 6.60 -11.58
C ILE A 72 -21.43 7.78 -10.78
N TRP A 73 -21.77 7.88 -9.49
CA TRP A 73 -21.25 8.93 -8.61
C TRP A 73 -19.72 8.86 -8.45
N ILE A 74 -19.17 7.65 -8.34
CA ILE A 74 -17.72 7.42 -8.32
C ILE A 74 -17.09 7.84 -9.65
N ALA A 75 -17.66 7.43 -10.80
CA ALA A 75 -17.13 7.80 -12.10
C ALA A 75 -17.05 9.34 -12.28
N HIS A 76 -18.10 10.07 -11.88
CA HIS A 76 -18.11 11.54 -11.95
C HIS A 76 -17.07 12.20 -11.05
N THR A 77 -16.88 11.70 -9.83
CA THR A 77 -15.99 12.33 -8.83
C THR A 77 -14.52 12.09 -9.15
N TRP A 78 -14.17 10.86 -9.50
CA TRP A 78 -12.77 10.46 -9.64
C TRP A 78 -12.16 10.92 -10.98
N VAL A 79 -12.94 11.04 -12.06
CA VAL A 79 -12.47 11.59 -13.35
C VAL A 79 -12.11 13.08 -13.22
N SER A 80 -12.89 13.86 -12.46
CA SER A 80 -12.62 15.28 -12.23
C SER A 80 -11.36 15.51 -11.36
N PHE A 81 -11.14 14.65 -10.37
CA PHE A 81 -9.97 14.70 -9.48
C PHE A 81 -8.66 14.31 -10.19
N VAL A 82 -8.68 13.23 -11.00
CA VAL A 82 -7.49 12.72 -11.71
C VAL A 82 -6.99 13.69 -12.78
N CYS A 83 -7.88 14.45 -13.41
CA CYS A 83 -7.51 15.43 -14.45
C CYS A 83 -6.80 16.68 -13.89
N THR A 84 -6.96 16.97 -12.59
CA THR A 84 -6.53 18.27 -12.03
C THR A 84 -5.23 18.21 -11.23
N CYS A 85 -4.76 17.04 -10.74
CA CYS A 85 -3.69 17.03 -9.73
C CYS A 85 -2.52 16.04 -9.91
N LEU A 86 -2.61 14.95 -10.70
CA LEU A 86 -1.47 13.99 -10.76
C LEU A 86 -1.45 13.11 -12.01
N HIS A 87 -0.81 13.59 -13.08
CA HIS A 87 -0.88 12.97 -14.40
C HIS A 87 0.07 11.76 -14.64
N LEU A 88 0.83 11.25 -13.67
CA LEU A 88 1.89 10.27 -13.99
C LEU A 88 2.05 9.02 -13.12
N LEU A 89 1.38 8.84 -11.98
CA LEU A 89 1.62 7.65 -11.14
C LEU A 89 0.39 6.77 -10.82
N VAL A 90 -0.84 7.28 -10.92
CA VAL A 90 -2.05 6.53 -10.54
C VAL A 90 -2.84 6.02 -11.75
N ARG A 91 -2.62 6.61 -12.93
CA ARG A 91 -3.42 6.34 -14.13
C ARG A 91 -3.30 4.90 -14.64
N ASP A 92 -2.12 4.30 -14.54
CA ASP A 92 -1.87 2.98 -15.17
C ASP A 92 -2.43 1.80 -14.35
N PHE A 93 -2.50 1.94 -13.03
CA PHE A 93 -2.92 0.83 -12.17
C PHE A 93 -4.44 0.72 -12.04
N TRP A 94 -5.17 1.84 -12.02
CA TRP A 94 -6.60 1.84 -11.70
C TRP A 94 -7.51 1.70 -12.94
N ILE A 95 -7.23 2.43 -14.04
CA ILE A 95 -8.08 2.43 -15.25
C ILE A 95 -7.99 1.11 -16.01
N THR A 96 -6.80 0.52 -16.14
CA THR A 96 -6.59 -0.76 -16.82
C THR A 96 -7.31 -1.92 -16.13
N ARG A 97 -7.46 -1.87 -14.80
CA ARG A 97 -8.19 -2.89 -14.02
C ARG A 97 -9.70 -2.71 -14.02
N TYR A 98 -10.17 -1.46 -14.13
CA TYR A 98 -11.60 -1.13 -14.17
C TYR A 98 -12.27 -1.63 -15.45
N LEU A 99 -11.59 -1.53 -16.61
CA LEU A 99 -12.11 -2.01 -17.89
C LEU A 99 -12.16 -3.55 -17.97
N ASN A 100 -11.24 -4.26 -17.32
CA ASN A 100 -11.21 -5.72 -17.36
C ASN A 100 -12.35 -6.35 -16.51
N ASN A 101 -12.75 -5.72 -15.41
CA ASN A 101 -13.83 -6.20 -14.54
C ASN A 101 -15.26 -5.95 -15.09
N LYS A 102 -15.44 -5.06 -16.06
CA LYS A 102 -16.74 -4.83 -16.72
C LYS A 102 -17.26 -6.08 -17.46
N HIS A 103 -16.36 -6.97 -17.91
CA HIS A 103 -16.74 -8.16 -18.66
C HIS A 103 -17.35 -9.29 -17.80
N CYS A 104 -17.29 -9.18 -16.46
CA CYS A 104 -17.85 -10.15 -15.50
C CYS A 104 -19.14 -9.67 -14.80
N VAL A 105 -19.65 -8.48 -15.13
CA VAL A 105 -20.86 -7.89 -14.49
C VAL A 105 -22.05 -7.82 -15.45
N THR A 106 -21.86 -8.22 -16.72
CA THR A 106 -22.92 -8.34 -17.72
C THR A 106 -23.34 -9.80 -17.98
N SER A 107 -23.15 -10.71 -17.02
CA SER A 107 -23.59 -12.10 -17.08
C SER A 107 -24.30 -12.50 -15.80
#